data_AF-A0AAP5MT46-F1
#
_entry.id   AF-A0AAP5MT46-F1
#
_cell.length_a   1.000
_cell.length_b   1.000
_cell.length_c   1.000
_cell.angle_alpha   90.00
_cell.angle_beta   90.00
_cell.angle_gamma   90.00
#
_symmetry.space_group_name_H-M   'P 1'
#
loop_
_entity.id
_entity.type
_entity.pdbx_description
1 polymer ?
#
loop_
_entity_poly.entity_id
_entity_poly.type
_entity_poly.pdbx_seq_one_letter_code
_entity_poly.pdbx_strand_id
1 'polypeptide(L)'
;RQRDHYDYWYRILDEKGREKLYRNILLYDAYKFGTDHTEGKATEVADFDNPNPAMQHFFGPVGNKVGHNQHGAYATGDAVYYMGYRMLDKDGAITYTHEMTHDSDQDIYLGGYGRRSGLGPEFFAKGLLQAPDHPDDATITINSILKHSKSDSTESRRLQVLDPTTRFNNADDLKQYVHNMFDVVYMLEYLEGNSILKLDTNQKQQLLRKVTNEYHPDPDGNKVYATNVVRNLTVEEVERLRSFNDLIDNNILSSREYASGKYERNGYFTIKLFAPIYAALSNDDGTPGDLMGRRMAYELLAAKGFKDGMVPYISNQFEADARANNKTITSYGKTKGLVTDTLVLQKLFNGQYNTWSDFKKAMYKERQDKFNKLNKISFKDPSQPWTRNIIKTIHSVNELQNLMNEAVRKDTETPHWYNYNPETDSAVHKLKRAIFKAYLDQTNGFRSSIFENKK
;
A
#
# COMPACT_ATOMS: atom_id res chain seq x y z
N ARG A 1 -11.31 3.10 -19.13
CA ARG A 1 -10.76 2.95 -17.75
C ARG A 1 -11.15 1.59 -17.16
N GLN A 2 -12.42 1.30 -16.89
CA GLN A 2 -12.84 0.00 -16.32
C GLN A 2 -12.36 -1.22 -17.15
N ARG A 3 -12.53 -1.19 -18.47
CA ARG A 3 -11.94 -2.21 -19.38
C ARG A 3 -10.44 -2.42 -19.16
N ASP A 4 -9.68 -1.33 -19.03
CA ASP A 4 -8.23 -1.37 -18.88
C ASP A 4 -7.82 -1.93 -17.51
N HIS A 5 -8.62 -1.69 -16.47
CA HIS A 5 -8.46 -2.33 -15.15
C HIS A 5 -8.69 -3.83 -15.19
N TYR A 6 -9.71 -4.29 -15.93
CA TYR A 6 -9.91 -5.72 -16.15
C TYR A 6 -8.85 -6.35 -17.06
N ASP A 7 -8.36 -5.64 -18.08
CA ASP A 7 -7.23 -6.10 -18.91
C ASP A 7 -5.97 -6.27 -18.04
N TYR A 8 -5.70 -5.34 -17.12
CA TYR A 8 -4.66 -5.50 -16.10
C TYR A 8 -4.88 -6.77 -15.28
N TRP A 9 -6.04 -6.95 -14.63
CA TRP A 9 -6.29 -8.14 -13.80
C TRP A 9 -6.23 -9.43 -14.60
N TYR A 10 -6.75 -9.43 -15.83
CA TYR A 10 -6.69 -10.58 -16.72
C TYR A 10 -5.24 -10.97 -17.01
N ARG A 11 -4.32 -10.02 -17.18
CA ARG A 11 -2.89 -10.30 -17.41
C ARG A 11 -2.16 -10.77 -16.16
N ILE A 12 -2.56 -10.32 -14.98
CA ILE A 12 -1.91 -10.63 -13.70
C ILE A 12 -2.36 -11.97 -13.12
N LEU A 13 -3.66 -12.30 -13.19
CA LEU A 13 -4.19 -13.53 -12.64
C LEU A 13 -3.72 -14.75 -13.44
N ASP A 14 -3.80 -15.93 -12.83
CA ASP A 14 -3.63 -17.18 -13.57
C ASP A 14 -4.91 -17.56 -14.33
N GLU A 15 -4.81 -18.59 -15.17
CA GLU A 15 -5.91 -19.05 -16.04
C GLU A 15 -7.22 -19.27 -15.27
N LYS A 16 -7.15 -19.94 -14.11
CA LYS A 16 -8.33 -20.20 -13.27
C LYS A 16 -8.98 -18.92 -12.74
N GLY A 17 -8.18 -17.92 -12.36
CA GLY A 17 -8.70 -16.60 -11.96
C GLY A 17 -9.29 -15.82 -13.12
N ARG A 18 -8.64 -15.85 -14.29
CA ARG A 18 -9.06 -15.15 -15.52
C ARG A 18 -10.45 -15.57 -15.98
N GLU A 19 -10.73 -16.86 -16.01
CA GLU A 19 -12.02 -17.38 -16.46
C GLU A 19 -13.19 -16.93 -15.56
N LYS A 20 -12.91 -16.53 -14.31
CA LYS A 20 -13.93 -16.00 -13.41
C LYS A 20 -14.19 -14.50 -13.58
N LEU A 21 -13.36 -13.77 -14.33
CA LEU A 21 -13.54 -12.33 -14.57
C LEU A 21 -14.74 -12.00 -15.46
N TYR A 22 -15.28 -12.98 -16.19
CA TYR A 22 -16.39 -12.79 -17.14
C TYR A 22 -17.78 -12.70 -16.48
N ARG A 23 -17.86 -12.60 -15.14
CA ARG A 23 -19.12 -12.40 -14.43
C ARG A 23 -19.67 -10.98 -14.65
N ASN A 24 -20.99 -10.85 -14.57
CA ASN A 24 -21.66 -9.55 -14.68
C ASN A 24 -21.91 -8.97 -13.28
N ILE A 25 -21.39 -7.77 -13.03
CA ILE A 25 -21.64 -6.99 -11.81
C ILE A 25 -22.33 -5.69 -12.23
N LEU A 26 -23.50 -5.44 -11.64
CA LEU A 26 -24.27 -4.23 -11.94
C LEU A 26 -23.67 -3.04 -11.18
N LEU A 27 -23.59 -1.89 -11.85
CA LEU A 27 -23.12 -0.63 -11.27
C LEU A 27 -24.29 0.35 -11.21
N TYR A 28 -24.78 0.62 -10.01
CA TYR A 28 -25.91 1.53 -9.77
C TYR A 28 -25.43 2.90 -9.29
N ASP A 29 -26.15 3.95 -9.71
CA ASP A 29 -25.90 5.33 -9.29
C ASP A 29 -26.81 5.73 -8.11
N ALA A 30 -26.61 6.93 -7.57
CA ALA A 30 -27.19 7.39 -6.31
C ALA A 30 -28.68 7.77 -6.40
N TYR A 31 -29.28 7.76 -7.59
CA TYR A 31 -30.63 8.33 -7.84
C TYR A 31 -30.76 9.80 -7.39
N LYS A 32 -29.66 10.55 -7.45
CA LYS A 32 -29.62 11.98 -7.16
C LYS A 32 -29.54 12.75 -8.47
N PHE A 33 -30.68 13.25 -8.95
CA PHE A 33 -30.76 13.92 -10.25
C PHE A 33 -30.58 15.44 -10.09
N GLY A 34 -29.56 15.99 -10.74
CA GLY A 34 -29.38 17.43 -10.85
C GLY A 34 -30.25 18.04 -11.94
N THR A 35 -30.50 19.34 -11.82
CA THR A 35 -31.07 20.22 -12.84
C THR A 35 -29.99 21.18 -13.37
N ASP A 36 -30.30 21.95 -14.41
CA ASP A 36 -29.41 23.00 -14.93
C ASP A 36 -29.12 24.12 -13.92
N HIS A 37 -29.90 24.19 -12.83
CA HIS A 37 -29.70 25.13 -11.71
C HIS A 37 -28.98 24.48 -10.52
N THR A 38 -28.60 23.21 -10.62
CA THR A 38 -27.86 22.53 -9.56
C THR A 38 -26.38 22.90 -9.64
N GLU A 39 -25.92 23.66 -8.66
CA GLU A 39 -24.50 23.89 -8.48
C GLU A 39 -23.85 22.67 -7.81
N GLY A 40 -22.87 22.05 -8.48
CA GLY A 40 -22.16 20.89 -7.95
C GLY A 40 -22.91 19.56 -8.11
N LYS A 41 -22.86 18.71 -7.07
CA LYS A 41 -23.53 17.40 -7.07
C LYS A 41 -24.91 17.54 -6.43
N ALA A 42 -25.93 16.99 -7.08
CA ALA A 42 -27.25 16.84 -6.48
C ALA A 42 -27.16 16.00 -5.20
N THR A 43 -27.90 16.41 -4.17
CA THR A 43 -27.93 15.74 -2.86
C THR A 43 -29.27 15.08 -2.57
N GLU A 44 -30.34 15.58 -3.16
CA GLU A 44 -31.70 15.05 -3.02
C GLU A 44 -31.83 13.70 -3.72
N VAL A 45 -32.31 12.71 -2.97
CA VAL A 45 -32.58 11.37 -3.47
C VAL A 45 -33.97 11.35 -4.08
N ALA A 46 -34.06 10.89 -5.33
CA ALA A 46 -35.34 10.71 -5.99
C ALA A 46 -36.00 9.38 -5.55
N ASP A 47 -37.24 9.48 -5.09
CA ASP A 47 -38.12 8.32 -4.91
C ASP A 47 -38.57 7.76 -6.27
N PHE A 48 -39.16 6.56 -6.28
CA PHE A 48 -39.59 5.89 -7.53
C PHE A 48 -40.70 6.62 -8.30
N ASP A 49 -41.47 7.48 -7.63
CA ASP A 49 -42.51 8.30 -8.27
C ASP A 49 -41.96 9.64 -8.82
N ASN A 50 -40.64 9.87 -8.73
CA ASN A 50 -40.04 11.11 -9.21
C ASN A 50 -40.23 11.26 -10.74
N PRO A 51 -40.66 12.46 -11.20
CA PRO A 51 -40.96 12.69 -12.62
C PRO A 51 -39.72 12.75 -13.50
N ASN A 52 -38.50 12.63 -12.96
CA ASN A 52 -37.29 12.54 -13.76
C ASN A 52 -37.43 11.38 -14.76
N PRO A 53 -37.24 11.61 -16.08
CA PRO A 53 -37.45 10.56 -17.08
C PRO A 53 -36.63 9.29 -16.84
N ALA A 54 -35.41 9.40 -16.28
CA ALA A 54 -34.58 8.25 -15.95
C ALA A 54 -35.17 7.43 -14.79
N MET A 55 -35.81 8.09 -13.82
CA MET A 55 -36.54 7.38 -12.77
C MET A 55 -37.83 6.78 -13.31
N GLN A 56 -38.67 7.58 -13.96
CA GLN A 56 -39.98 7.16 -14.44
C GLN A 56 -39.93 6.01 -15.45
N HIS A 57 -38.96 6.01 -16.36
CA HIS A 57 -38.93 5.06 -17.48
C HIS A 57 -37.85 3.98 -17.37
N PHE A 58 -36.95 4.06 -16.39
CA PHE A 58 -35.87 3.07 -16.22
C PHE A 58 -35.71 2.60 -14.78
N PHE A 59 -35.20 3.45 -13.87
CA PHE A 59 -34.86 3.01 -12.52
C PHE A 59 -36.08 2.59 -11.68
N GLY A 60 -37.18 3.34 -11.75
CA GLY A 60 -38.45 3.02 -11.09
C GLY A 60 -39.03 1.68 -11.57
N PRO A 61 -39.19 1.46 -12.89
CA PRO A 61 -39.63 0.17 -13.44
C PRO A 61 -38.70 -1.00 -13.13
N VAL A 62 -37.37 -0.79 -13.09
CA VAL A 62 -36.39 -1.81 -12.67
C VAL A 62 -36.54 -2.13 -11.17
N GLY A 63 -36.98 -1.17 -10.36
CA GLY A 63 -37.42 -1.39 -8.98
C GLY A 63 -36.31 -1.70 -7.99
N ASN A 64 -35.04 -1.41 -8.31
CA ASN A 64 -33.93 -1.64 -7.39
C ASN A 64 -33.89 -0.57 -6.29
N LYS A 65 -34.18 -0.95 -5.05
CA LYS A 65 -34.12 -0.03 -3.91
C LYS A 65 -32.68 0.07 -3.42
N VAL A 66 -32.06 1.23 -3.63
CA VAL A 66 -30.70 1.50 -3.18
C VAL A 66 -30.71 2.04 -1.75
N GLY A 67 -29.78 1.56 -0.92
CA GLY A 67 -29.54 2.15 0.40
C GLY A 67 -28.57 3.32 0.32
N HIS A 68 -28.97 4.50 0.79
CA HIS A 68 -28.05 5.64 0.96
C HIS A 68 -27.44 5.58 2.35
N ASN A 69 -26.15 5.27 2.42
CA ASN A 69 -25.38 5.32 3.65
C ASN A 69 -24.55 6.61 3.73
N GLN A 70 -23.88 6.84 4.86
CA GLN A 70 -22.91 7.94 4.99
C GLN A 70 -21.60 7.66 4.23
N HIS A 71 -21.45 6.46 3.64
CA HIS A 71 -20.28 6.08 2.86
C HIS A 71 -20.46 6.49 1.40
N GLY A 72 -19.36 6.76 0.69
CA GLY A 72 -19.43 7.28 -0.68
C GLY A 72 -19.84 6.25 -1.73
N ALA A 73 -19.65 4.96 -1.45
CA ALA A 73 -20.07 3.82 -2.26
C ALA A 73 -20.11 2.54 -1.39
N TYR A 74 -20.70 1.46 -1.91
CA TYR A 74 -20.60 0.13 -1.30
C TYR A 74 -20.78 -0.97 -2.34
N ALA A 75 -20.20 -2.14 -2.04
CA ALA A 75 -20.35 -3.37 -2.80
C ALA A 75 -21.15 -4.41 -2.01
N THR A 76 -21.88 -5.26 -2.72
CA THR A 76 -22.79 -6.28 -2.14
C THR A 76 -22.35 -7.72 -2.41
N GLY A 77 -21.30 -7.91 -3.22
CA GLY A 77 -20.85 -9.19 -3.74
C GLY A 77 -21.28 -9.43 -5.19
N ASP A 78 -22.40 -8.85 -5.62
CA ASP A 78 -22.99 -8.99 -6.96
C ASP A 78 -23.33 -7.66 -7.64
N ALA A 79 -23.34 -6.54 -6.89
CA ALA A 79 -23.50 -5.19 -7.41
C ALA A 79 -22.68 -4.15 -6.63
N VAL A 80 -22.33 -3.07 -7.31
CA VAL A 80 -21.69 -1.88 -6.75
C VAL A 80 -22.63 -0.68 -6.84
N TYR A 81 -22.67 0.10 -5.77
CA TYR A 81 -23.57 1.23 -5.59
C TYR A 81 -22.78 2.50 -5.32
N TYR A 82 -22.91 3.50 -6.20
CA TYR A 82 -22.26 4.81 -6.07
C TYR A 82 -23.22 5.80 -5.41
N MET A 83 -22.95 6.21 -4.17
CA MET A 83 -23.90 7.04 -3.38
C MET A 83 -23.44 8.49 -3.18
N GLY A 84 -22.13 8.73 -3.20
CA GLY A 84 -21.49 10.05 -3.07
C GLY A 84 -20.43 10.34 -4.16
N TYR A 85 -19.87 9.30 -4.78
CA TYR A 85 -18.97 9.44 -5.93
C TYR A 85 -19.74 9.31 -7.24
N ARG A 86 -19.40 10.10 -8.25
CA ARG A 86 -19.98 9.95 -9.59
C ARG A 86 -19.14 8.93 -10.35
N MET A 87 -19.76 7.86 -10.87
CA MET A 87 -19.05 6.80 -11.60
C MET A 87 -18.21 7.33 -12.77
N LEU A 88 -18.66 8.40 -13.43
CA LEU A 88 -17.99 8.98 -14.61
C LEU A 88 -16.78 9.88 -14.27
N ASP A 89 -16.63 10.29 -13.00
CA ASP A 89 -15.49 11.10 -12.56
C ASP A 89 -14.19 10.28 -12.51
N LYS A 90 -13.05 10.96 -12.41
CA LYS A 90 -11.76 10.29 -12.13
C LYS A 90 -11.81 9.54 -10.79
N ASP A 91 -12.37 10.16 -9.76
CA ASP A 91 -12.56 9.58 -8.43
C ASP A 91 -13.55 8.40 -8.46
N GLY A 92 -14.51 8.42 -9.40
CA GLY A 92 -15.40 7.29 -9.67
C GLY A 92 -14.64 6.05 -10.13
N ALA A 93 -13.59 6.21 -10.93
CA ALA A 93 -12.75 5.10 -11.35
C ALA A 93 -11.88 4.54 -10.20
N ILE A 94 -11.45 5.37 -9.26
CA ILE A 94 -10.69 4.91 -8.08
C ILE A 94 -11.61 4.14 -7.15
N THR A 95 -12.78 4.72 -6.84
CA THR A 95 -13.85 4.08 -6.08
C THR A 95 -14.25 2.74 -6.72
N TYR A 96 -14.36 2.69 -8.05
CA TYR A 96 -14.58 1.46 -8.78
C TYR A 96 -13.57 0.36 -8.42
N THR A 97 -12.27 0.66 -8.42
CA THR A 97 -11.26 -0.35 -8.06
C THR A 97 -11.35 -0.80 -6.60
N HIS A 98 -11.81 0.08 -5.71
CA HIS A 98 -12.05 -0.24 -4.30
C HIS A 98 -13.21 -1.23 -4.17
N GLU A 99 -14.39 -0.87 -4.67
CA GLU A 99 -15.60 -1.69 -4.57
C GLU A 99 -15.45 -3.01 -5.34
N MET A 100 -14.80 -2.99 -6.51
CA MET A 100 -14.51 -4.22 -7.25
C MET A 100 -13.55 -5.14 -6.50
N THR A 101 -12.70 -4.61 -5.62
CA THR A 101 -11.89 -5.46 -4.73
C THR A 101 -12.77 -6.17 -3.71
N HIS A 102 -13.71 -5.47 -3.07
CA HIS A 102 -14.66 -6.08 -2.14
C HIS A 102 -15.46 -7.22 -2.76
N ASP A 103 -15.88 -7.05 -4.02
CA ASP A 103 -16.63 -8.07 -4.75
C ASP A 103 -15.75 -9.24 -5.22
N SER A 104 -14.46 -9.01 -5.51
CA SER A 104 -13.62 -9.95 -6.28
C SER A 104 -12.49 -10.60 -5.49
N ASP A 105 -12.15 -10.10 -4.31
CA ASP A 105 -11.01 -10.60 -3.55
C ASP A 105 -11.17 -12.07 -3.16
N GLN A 106 -12.35 -12.50 -2.72
CA GLN A 106 -12.58 -13.83 -2.18
C GLN A 106 -12.37 -14.94 -3.22
N ASP A 107 -12.99 -14.82 -4.39
CA ASP A 107 -13.06 -15.92 -5.36
C ASP A 107 -12.16 -15.76 -6.59
N ILE A 108 -11.69 -14.53 -6.85
CA ILE A 108 -10.99 -14.17 -8.10
C ILE A 108 -9.58 -13.68 -7.80
N TYR A 109 -9.42 -12.52 -7.14
CA TYR A 109 -8.08 -11.91 -7.01
C TYR A 109 -7.14 -12.73 -6.12
N LEU A 110 -7.67 -13.43 -5.11
CA LEU A 110 -6.91 -14.31 -4.23
C LEU A 110 -6.83 -15.76 -4.71
N GLY A 111 -7.05 -16.02 -6.01
CA GLY A 111 -6.95 -17.37 -6.58
C GLY A 111 -8.05 -18.34 -6.14
N GLY A 112 -9.12 -17.83 -5.51
CA GLY A 112 -10.25 -18.63 -5.02
C GLY A 112 -10.03 -19.30 -3.66
N TYR A 113 -8.96 -18.94 -2.94
CA TYR A 113 -8.71 -19.46 -1.58
C TYR A 113 -9.47 -18.69 -0.50
N GLY A 114 -10.10 -17.56 -0.85
CA GLY A 114 -10.74 -16.67 0.11
C GLY A 114 -9.77 -15.85 0.97
N ARG A 115 -10.33 -14.85 1.65
CA ARG A 115 -9.60 -13.95 2.55
C ARG A 115 -8.94 -14.72 3.68
N ARG A 116 -7.68 -14.40 4.01
CA ARG A 116 -7.02 -14.97 5.20
C ARG A 116 -7.82 -14.66 6.45
N SER A 117 -8.08 -15.69 7.26
CA SER A 117 -8.87 -15.55 8.49
C SER A 117 -8.35 -14.42 9.38
N GLY A 118 -9.23 -13.52 9.84
CA GLY A 118 -8.85 -12.35 10.65
C GLY A 118 -8.58 -11.07 9.86
N LEU A 119 -8.30 -11.16 8.54
CA LEU A 119 -8.24 -9.99 7.66
C LEU A 119 -9.63 -9.69 7.07
N GLY A 120 -10.15 -8.51 7.38
CA GLY A 120 -11.45 -8.04 6.89
C GLY A 120 -11.40 -7.54 5.44
N PRO A 121 -12.57 -7.26 4.82
CA PRO A 121 -12.67 -6.77 3.43
C PRO A 121 -11.83 -5.52 3.14
N GLU A 122 -11.81 -4.53 4.04
CA GLU A 122 -11.09 -3.26 3.86
C GLU A 122 -9.57 -3.42 3.86
N PHE A 123 -9.07 -4.52 4.43
CA PHE A 123 -7.65 -4.85 4.34
C PHE A 123 -7.20 -4.98 2.88
N PHE A 124 -8.03 -5.59 2.04
CA PHE A 124 -7.71 -5.92 0.64
C PHE A 124 -7.94 -4.74 -0.29
N ALA A 125 -8.97 -3.93 -0.03
CA ALA A 125 -9.28 -2.75 -0.85
C ALA A 125 -8.29 -1.61 -0.55
N LYS A 126 -8.58 -0.78 0.46
CA LYS A 126 -7.78 0.42 0.75
C LYS A 126 -6.35 0.03 1.13
N GLY A 127 -5.39 0.54 0.36
CA GLY A 127 -3.96 0.38 0.65
C GLY A 127 -3.32 -0.92 0.15
N LEU A 128 -4.05 -1.78 -0.58
CA LEU A 128 -3.49 -3.02 -1.15
C LEU A 128 -3.83 -3.21 -2.62
N LEU A 129 -5.09 -3.48 -2.98
CA LEU A 129 -5.51 -3.78 -4.36
C LEU A 129 -6.26 -2.63 -5.06
N GLN A 130 -6.59 -1.57 -4.31
CA GLN A 130 -7.12 -0.33 -4.87
C GLN A 130 -6.03 0.45 -5.64
N ALA A 131 -6.42 1.09 -6.75
CA ALA A 131 -5.59 2.10 -7.41
C ALA A 131 -5.35 3.34 -6.49
N PRO A 132 -4.23 4.08 -6.67
CA PRO A 132 -3.96 5.31 -5.94
C PRO A 132 -5.07 6.35 -6.13
N ASP A 133 -5.36 7.14 -5.09
CA ASP A 133 -6.38 8.19 -5.17
C ASP A 133 -5.91 9.34 -6.07
N HIS A 134 -4.62 9.69 -6.01
CA HIS A 134 -4.01 10.71 -6.86
C HIS A 134 -2.67 10.24 -7.43
N PRO A 135 -2.26 10.75 -8.61
CA PRO A 135 -0.97 10.40 -9.20
C PRO A 135 0.22 10.77 -8.32
N ASP A 136 0.06 11.74 -7.42
CA ASP A 136 1.10 12.30 -6.57
C ASP A 136 1.04 11.83 -5.11
N ASP A 137 0.14 10.89 -4.79
CA ASP A 137 0.08 10.26 -3.48
C ASP A 137 1.37 9.48 -3.19
N ALA A 138 2.05 9.85 -2.10
CA ALA A 138 3.21 9.14 -1.58
C ALA A 138 2.79 7.88 -0.81
N THR A 139 2.05 6.98 -1.48
CA THR A 139 1.61 5.69 -0.93
C THR A 139 2.09 4.53 -1.81
N ILE A 140 2.37 3.39 -1.19
CA ILE A 140 2.66 2.16 -1.92
C ILE A 140 1.31 1.60 -2.40
N THR A 141 1.08 1.69 -3.70
CA THR A 141 -0.15 1.27 -4.40
C THR A 141 0.21 0.82 -5.81
N ILE A 142 -0.67 0.05 -6.43
CA ILE A 142 -0.50 -0.36 -7.83
C ILE A 142 -1.56 0.34 -8.65
N ASN A 143 -1.15 1.29 -9.49
CA ASN A 143 -2.08 1.89 -10.45
C ASN A 143 -2.44 0.86 -11.52
N SER A 144 -3.73 0.50 -11.58
CA SER A 144 -4.29 -0.46 -12.52
C SER A 144 -5.32 0.17 -13.48
N ILE A 145 -5.69 1.43 -13.29
CA ILE A 145 -6.84 2.03 -14.00
C ILE A 145 -6.59 3.41 -14.59
N LEU A 146 -5.75 4.24 -13.95
CA LEU A 146 -5.53 5.62 -14.36
C LEU A 146 -4.41 5.70 -15.39
N LYS A 147 -4.66 6.42 -16.48
CA LYS A 147 -3.65 6.77 -17.48
C LYS A 147 -3.29 8.23 -17.33
N HIS A 148 -1.99 8.50 -17.35
CA HIS A 148 -1.39 9.82 -17.23
C HIS A 148 -0.61 10.15 -18.50
N SER A 149 -0.42 11.44 -18.76
CA SER A 149 0.41 11.91 -19.87
C SER A 149 1.62 12.67 -19.34
N LYS A 150 2.76 12.56 -20.04
CA LYS A 150 3.93 13.41 -19.77
C LYS A 150 3.67 14.90 -20.04
N SER A 151 2.61 15.22 -20.77
CA SER A 151 2.16 16.59 -20.99
C SER A 151 1.27 17.13 -19.87
N ASP A 152 0.86 16.29 -18.90
CA ASP A 152 0.03 16.73 -17.79
C ASP A 152 0.81 17.72 -16.91
N SER A 153 0.15 18.80 -16.48
CA SER A 153 0.76 19.80 -15.58
C SER A 153 1.20 19.20 -14.23
N THR A 154 0.69 18.02 -13.88
CA THR A 154 1.01 17.28 -12.66
C THR A 154 2.14 16.25 -12.83
N GLU A 155 2.71 16.09 -14.03
CA GLU A 155 3.73 15.08 -14.34
C GLU A 155 4.96 15.18 -13.42
N SER A 156 5.36 16.39 -13.04
CA SER A 156 6.49 16.63 -12.13
C SER A 156 6.27 16.05 -10.73
N ARG A 157 5.01 15.85 -10.32
CA ARG A 157 4.63 15.31 -9.02
C ARG A 157 4.23 13.83 -9.05
N ARG A 158 4.08 13.22 -10.23
CA ARG A 158 3.64 11.82 -10.38
C ARG A 158 4.59 10.85 -9.69
N LEU A 159 4.06 9.93 -8.89
CA LEU A 159 4.80 8.83 -8.24
C LEU A 159 4.36 7.44 -8.73
N GLN A 160 3.40 7.38 -9.65
CA GLN A 160 2.75 6.15 -10.11
C GLN A 160 3.11 5.83 -11.56
N VAL A 161 2.80 4.63 -12.06
CA VAL A 161 3.02 4.29 -13.47
C VAL A 161 2.24 5.22 -14.41
N LEU A 162 2.81 5.54 -15.57
CA LEU A 162 2.20 6.44 -16.55
C LEU A 162 0.97 5.79 -17.22
N ASP A 163 1.11 4.56 -17.69
CA ASP A 163 0.02 3.77 -18.28
C ASP A 163 0.13 2.31 -17.80
N PRO A 164 -0.85 1.80 -17.03
CA PRO A 164 -0.83 0.43 -16.54
C PRO A 164 -0.91 -0.62 -17.65
N THR A 165 -1.64 -0.35 -18.74
CA THR A 165 -1.87 -1.32 -19.84
C THR A 165 -0.62 -1.62 -20.65
N THR A 166 0.36 -0.71 -20.62
CA THR A 166 1.66 -0.91 -21.27
C THR A 166 2.76 -1.30 -20.28
N ARG A 167 2.56 -1.04 -18.98
CA ARG A 167 3.52 -1.41 -17.94
C ARG A 167 3.36 -2.85 -17.48
N PHE A 168 2.16 -3.40 -17.50
CA PHE A 168 1.86 -4.71 -16.94
C PHE A 168 1.28 -5.63 -18.01
N ASN A 169 2.13 -6.36 -18.72
CA ASN A 169 1.68 -7.34 -19.72
C ASN A 169 1.45 -8.73 -19.12
N ASN A 170 2.04 -9.01 -17.96
CA ASN A 170 1.93 -10.27 -17.23
C ASN A 170 2.29 -10.06 -15.74
N ALA A 171 2.18 -11.14 -14.95
CA ALA A 171 2.52 -11.13 -13.53
C ALA A 171 4.02 -10.84 -13.24
N ASP A 172 4.93 -11.22 -14.14
CA ASP A 172 6.37 -10.96 -13.99
C ASP A 172 6.69 -9.46 -14.16
N ASP A 173 6.01 -8.77 -15.08
CA ASP A 173 6.11 -7.32 -15.23
C ASP A 173 5.71 -6.59 -13.95
N LEU A 174 4.66 -7.06 -13.27
CA LEU A 174 4.22 -6.52 -11.98
C LEU A 174 5.26 -6.81 -10.89
N LYS A 175 5.74 -8.06 -10.79
CA LYS A 175 6.80 -8.42 -9.85
C LYS A 175 8.04 -7.55 -10.06
N GLN A 176 8.48 -7.40 -11.30
CA GLN A 176 9.64 -6.57 -11.65
C GLN A 176 9.42 -5.10 -11.28
N TYR A 177 8.23 -4.55 -11.55
CA TYR A 177 7.88 -3.18 -11.17
C TYR A 177 8.02 -2.97 -9.66
N VAL A 178 7.37 -3.83 -8.87
CA VAL A 178 7.36 -3.70 -7.42
C VAL A 178 8.74 -4.00 -6.84
N HIS A 179 9.47 -4.97 -7.37
CA HIS A 179 10.86 -5.24 -6.99
C HIS A 179 11.78 -4.03 -7.18
N ASN A 180 11.76 -3.43 -8.37
CA ASN A 180 12.58 -2.26 -8.69
C ASN A 180 12.14 -1.00 -7.92
N MET A 181 10.84 -0.85 -7.63
CA MET A 181 10.35 0.18 -6.73
C MET A 181 10.89 -0.03 -5.31
N PHE A 182 10.86 -1.27 -4.80
CA PHE A 182 11.40 -1.61 -3.49
C PHE A 182 12.92 -1.52 -3.40
N ASP A 183 13.66 -1.67 -4.50
CA ASP A 183 15.09 -1.35 -4.55
C ASP A 183 15.34 0.12 -4.15
N VAL A 184 14.54 1.05 -4.67
CA VAL A 184 14.60 2.46 -4.28
C VAL A 184 14.14 2.66 -2.83
N VAL A 185 13.00 2.09 -2.45
CA VAL A 185 12.43 2.24 -1.10
C VAL A 185 13.42 1.74 -0.06
N TYR A 186 13.94 0.51 -0.18
CA TYR A 186 14.89 -0.05 0.78
C TYR A 186 16.20 0.72 0.83
N MET A 187 16.71 1.21 -0.30
CA MET A 187 17.87 2.10 -0.30
C MET A 187 17.58 3.37 0.52
N LEU A 188 16.49 4.07 0.23
CA LEU A 188 16.13 5.32 0.92
C LEU A 188 15.85 5.11 2.41
N GLU A 189 15.20 4.01 2.78
CA GLU A 189 14.97 3.63 4.18
C GLU A 189 16.29 3.32 4.89
N TYR A 190 17.20 2.59 4.25
CA TYR A 190 18.52 2.28 4.80
C TYR A 190 19.33 3.55 5.06
N LEU A 191 19.34 4.50 4.11
CA LEU A 191 20.03 5.77 4.27
C LEU A 191 19.42 6.59 5.43
N GLU A 192 18.09 6.68 5.51
CA GLU A 192 17.42 7.39 6.60
C GLU A 192 17.71 6.74 7.96
N GLY A 193 17.64 5.41 8.06
CA GLY A 193 17.92 4.68 9.30
C GLY A 193 19.33 4.93 9.81
N ASN A 194 20.33 4.89 8.92
CA ASN A 194 21.72 5.20 9.29
C ASN A 194 21.94 6.67 9.64
N SER A 195 21.17 7.60 9.05
CA SER A 195 21.19 9.00 9.47
C SER A 195 20.64 9.18 10.88
N ILE A 196 19.48 8.56 11.18
CA ILE A 196 18.82 8.66 12.48
C ILE A 196 19.67 8.03 13.59
N LEU A 197 20.36 6.92 13.30
CA LEU A 197 21.20 6.23 14.30
C LEU A 197 22.37 7.10 14.83
N LYS A 198 22.76 8.15 14.11
CA LYS A 198 23.81 9.11 14.51
C LYS A 198 23.30 10.22 15.44
N LEU A 199 21.98 10.36 15.60
CA LEU A 199 21.37 11.39 16.43
C LEU A 199 21.44 11.05 17.91
N ASP A 200 21.16 12.05 18.76
CA ASP A 200 21.00 11.82 20.19
C ASP A 200 19.68 11.10 20.53
N THR A 201 19.56 10.65 21.79
CA THR A 201 18.39 9.90 22.28
C THR A 201 17.07 10.67 22.12
N ASN A 202 17.05 11.98 22.39
CA ASN A 202 15.82 12.78 22.31
C ASN A 202 15.39 12.92 20.84
N GLN A 203 16.32 13.25 19.96
CA GLN A 203 16.06 13.33 18.52
C GLN A 203 15.57 11.99 17.94
N LYS A 204 16.17 10.86 18.35
CA LYS A 204 15.68 9.52 17.98
C LYS A 204 14.25 9.28 18.49
N GLN A 205 13.94 9.63 19.72
CA GLN A 205 12.57 9.50 20.27
C GLN A 205 11.56 10.34 19.51
N GLN A 206 11.95 11.52 18.99
CA GLN A 206 11.07 12.36 18.18
C GLN A 206 10.77 11.70 16.83
N LEU A 207 11.78 11.16 16.15
CA LEU A 207 11.68 10.63 14.78
C LEU A 207 11.21 9.18 14.66
N LEU A 208 11.26 8.40 15.75
CA LEU A 208 10.98 6.96 15.72
C LEU A 208 9.80 6.58 16.61
N ARG A 209 9.09 5.53 16.22
CA ARG A 209 8.05 4.85 17.01
C ARG A 209 8.29 3.36 17.00
N LYS A 210 7.62 2.66 17.91
CA LYS A 210 7.58 1.20 17.95
C LYS A 210 6.19 0.72 17.61
N VAL A 211 6.10 -0.29 16.75
CA VAL A 211 4.85 -1.01 16.48
C VAL A 211 4.83 -2.32 17.26
N THR A 212 3.67 -2.63 17.83
CA THR A 212 3.41 -3.85 18.60
C THR A 212 2.08 -4.46 18.20
N ASN A 213 1.87 -5.73 18.53
CA ASN A 213 0.58 -6.40 18.36
C ASN A 213 -0.16 -6.41 19.70
N GLU A 214 -1.41 -5.98 19.67
CA GLU A 214 -2.37 -6.23 20.74
C GLU A 214 -3.42 -7.23 20.27
N TYR A 215 -3.96 -7.99 21.23
CA TYR A 215 -4.96 -9.00 20.96
C TYR A 215 -6.17 -8.75 21.83
N HIS A 216 -7.35 -8.73 21.21
CA HIS A 216 -8.63 -8.46 21.84
C HIS A 216 -9.62 -9.55 21.43
N PRO A 217 -10.59 -9.94 22.29
CA PRO A 217 -11.62 -10.89 21.91
C PRO A 217 -12.40 -10.39 20.68
N ASP A 218 -12.52 -11.27 19.69
CA ASP A 218 -13.27 -11.04 18.46
C ASP A 218 -14.74 -11.45 18.60
N PRO A 219 -15.64 -10.92 17.74
CA PRO A 219 -17.03 -11.38 17.69
C PRO A 219 -17.18 -12.89 17.43
N ASP A 220 -16.16 -13.52 16.84
CA ASP A 220 -16.11 -14.97 16.62
C ASP A 220 -15.58 -15.77 17.83
N GLY A 221 -15.25 -15.09 18.93
CA GLY A 221 -14.77 -15.66 20.19
C GLY A 221 -13.26 -15.87 20.28
N ASN A 222 -12.50 -15.62 19.21
CA ASN A 222 -11.05 -15.83 19.21
C ASN A 222 -10.27 -14.60 19.68
N LYS A 223 -8.97 -14.79 19.96
CA LYS A 223 -8.05 -13.72 20.38
C LYS A 223 -6.68 -13.84 19.70
N VAL A 224 -6.68 -14.30 18.44
CA VAL A 224 -5.45 -14.60 17.67
C VAL A 224 -5.18 -13.62 16.54
N TYR A 225 -6.11 -12.71 16.27
CA TYR A 225 -5.95 -11.67 15.26
C TYR A 225 -5.31 -10.43 15.90
N ALA A 226 -4.16 -10.02 15.37
CA ALA A 226 -3.44 -8.89 15.92
C ALA A 226 -4.07 -7.56 15.48
N THR A 227 -4.19 -6.61 16.40
CA THR A 227 -4.36 -5.20 16.08
C THR A 227 -3.02 -4.49 16.27
N ASN A 228 -2.56 -3.73 15.28
CA ASN A 228 -1.28 -3.03 15.40
C ASN A 228 -1.43 -1.77 16.27
N VAL A 229 -0.48 -1.55 17.18
CA VAL A 229 -0.41 -0.35 18.02
C VAL A 229 0.95 0.30 17.85
N VAL A 230 0.93 1.55 17.39
CA VAL A 230 2.11 2.41 17.27
C VAL A 230 2.20 3.26 18.53
N ARG A 231 3.36 3.23 19.18
CA ARG A 231 3.60 3.99 20.40
C ARG A 231 4.96 4.67 20.42
N ASN A 232 5.10 5.63 21.32
CA ASN A 232 6.39 6.24 21.62
C ASN A 232 7.36 5.18 22.20
N LEU A 233 8.65 5.40 21.94
CA LEU A 233 9.73 4.61 22.50
C LEU A 233 10.07 5.08 23.90
N THR A 234 10.32 4.13 24.80
CA THR A 234 10.98 4.43 26.09
C THR A 234 12.44 4.80 25.87
N VAL A 235 13.06 5.47 26.85
CA VAL A 235 14.48 5.87 26.76
C VAL A 235 15.36 4.62 26.60
N GLU A 236 15.07 3.58 27.38
CA GLU A 236 15.80 2.31 27.39
C GLU A 236 15.68 1.58 26.04
N GLU A 237 14.53 1.68 25.37
CA GLU A 237 14.36 1.13 24.01
C GLU A 237 15.19 1.91 22.99
N VAL A 238 15.30 3.23 23.11
CA VAL A 238 16.12 4.05 22.19
C VAL A 238 17.61 3.81 22.37
N GLU A 239 18.08 3.63 23.61
CA GLU A 239 19.49 3.35 23.90
C GLU A 239 19.99 2.02 23.32
N ARG A 240 19.07 1.10 23.01
CA ARG A 240 19.33 -0.17 22.31
C ARG A 240 19.46 -0.01 20.79
N LEU A 241 19.02 1.13 20.21
CA LEU A 241 19.09 1.37 18.77
C LEU A 241 20.49 1.89 18.38
N ARG A 242 21.43 0.95 18.22
CA ARG A 242 22.86 1.23 17.95
C ARG A 242 23.29 0.84 16.54
N SER A 243 22.52 -0.01 15.87
CA SER A 243 22.76 -0.50 14.53
C SER A 243 21.47 -0.49 13.70
N PHE A 244 21.61 -0.60 12.37
CA PHE A 244 20.46 -0.67 11.48
C PHE A 244 19.58 -1.90 11.77
N ASN A 245 20.21 -3.03 12.12
CA ASN A 245 19.48 -4.25 12.46
C ASN A 245 18.65 -4.09 13.74
N ASP A 246 19.08 -3.26 14.69
CA ASP A 246 18.30 -2.98 15.89
C ASP A 246 16.97 -2.29 15.56
N LEU A 247 16.90 -1.50 14.48
CA LEU A 247 15.64 -0.90 14.01
C LEU A 247 14.64 -1.99 13.56
N ILE A 248 15.14 -3.06 12.93
CA ILE A 248 14.32 -4.18 12.49
C ILE A 248 13.90 -5.02 13.70
N ASP A 249 14.87 -5.44 14.52
CA ASP A 249 14.67 -6.37 15.63
C ASP A 249 13.82 -5.77 16.76
N ASN A 250 13.81 -4.44 16.91
CA ASN A 250 13.00 -3.75 17.90
C ASN A 250 11.66 -3.23 17.35
N ASN A 251 11.27 -3.63 16.13
CA ASN A 251 10.02 -3.27 15.47
C ASN A 251 9.81 -1.75 15.35
N ILE A 252 10.81 -1.07 14.81
CA ILE A 252 10.83 0.39 14.68
C ILE A 252 10.21 0.83 13.35
N LEU A 253 9.54 1.98 13.39
CA LEU A 253 9.08 2.73 12.22
C LEU A 253 9.31 4.23 12.41
N SER A 254 9.26 4.98 11.32
CA SER A 254 9.31 6.45 11.38
C SER A 254 8.02 7.02 11.99
N SER A 255 8.14 8.08 12.78
CA SER A 255 7.01 8.83 13.34
C SER A 255 6.37 9.82 12.35
N ARG A 256 7.04 10.09 11.21
CA ARG A 256 6.71 11.20 10.31
C ARG A 256 5.30 11.14 9.74
N GLU A 257 4.83 9.93 9.41
CA GLU A 257 3.52 9.73 8.76
C GLU A 257 2.72 8.60 9.40
N TYR A 258 3.19 8.08 10.54
CA TYR A 258 2.51 7.06 11.33
C TYR A 258 2.33 7.58 12.76
N ALA A 259 1.14 8.09 13.04
CA ALA A 259 0.78 8.64 14.33
C ALA A 259 0.77 7.55 15.42
N SER A 260 1.10 7.93 16.66
CA SER A 260 0.90 7.05 17.80
C SER A 260 -0.60 6.78 17.99
N GLY A 261 -0.96 5.53 18.21
CA GLY A 261 -2.34 5.10 18.34
C GLY A 261 -2.57 3.67 17.90
N LYS A 262 -3.82 3.25 18.03
CA LYS A 262 -4.28 1.94 17.60
C LYS A 262 -4.70 2.00 16.14
N TYR A 263 -4.11 1.13 15.34
CA TYR A 263 -4.45 0.93 13.94
C TYR A 263 -5.43 -0.25 13.89
N GLU A 264 -6.71 0.07 14.03
CA GLU A 264 -7.79 -0.92 14.11
C GLU A 264 -7.82 -1.87 12.91
N ARG A 265 -8.27 -3.10 13.14
CA ARG A 265 -8.44 -4.05 12.03
C ARG A 265 -9.54 -3.57 11.09
N ASN A 266 -9.41 -3.91 9.81
CA ASN A 266 -10.35 -3.49 8.76
C ASN A 266 -10.43 -1.96 8.62
N GLY A 267 -9.30 -1.29 8.80
CA GLY A 267 -9.18 0.17 8.76
C GLY A 267 -8.66 0.68 7.41
N TYR A 268 -8.92 1.95 7.11
CA TYR A 268 -8.54 2.62 5.86
C TYR A 268 -7.09 3.13 5.91
N PHE A 269 -6.16 2.22 6.20
CA PHE A 269 -4.74 2.54 6.34
C PHE A 269 -3.96 2.25 5.06
N THR A 270 -3.04 3.14 4.70
CA THR A 270 -2.13 2.97 3.57
C THR A 270 -0.68 2.99 4.03
N ILE A 271 0.18 2.22 3.36
CA ILE A 271 1.61 2.27 3.60
C ILE A 271 2.18 3.45 2.83
N LYS A 272 2.87 4.34 3.54
CA LYS A 272 3.50 5.52 2.96
C LYS A 272 4.78 5.12 2.25
N LEU A 273 4.96 5.66 1.04
CA LEU A 273 6.09 5.37 0.17
C LEU A 273 7.42 5.87 0.75
N PHE A 274 7.39 6.98 1.48
CA PHE A 274 8.59 7.67 1.97
C PHE A 274 8.75 7.64 3.50
N ALA A 275 7.82 7.07 4.26
CA ALA A 275 7.95 6.85 5.69
C ALA A 275 8.36 5.39 5.99
N PRO A 276 9.59 5.13 6.46
CA PRO A 276 10.08 3.79 6.70
C PRO A 276 9.27 2.99 7.72
N ILE A 277 9.04 1.72 7.41
CA ILE A 277 8.68 0.68 8.38
C ILE A 277 9.82 -0.35 8.37
N TYR A 278 10.77 -0.19 9.30
CA TYR A 278 11.89 -1.12 9.46
C TYR A 278 11.45 -2.45 10.04
N ALA A 279 10.41 -2.41 10.89
CA ALA A 279 9.81 -3.56 11.54
C ALA A 279 9.47 -4.70 10.56
N ALA A 280 9.58 -5.92 11.08
CA ALA A 280 9.12 -7.15 10.46
C ALA A 280 8.26 -7.94 11.47
N LEU A 281 7.35 -7.22 12.13
CA LEU A 281 6.52 -7.71 13.23
C LEU A 281 5.63 -8.88 12.77
N SER A 282 5.92 -10.07 13.26
CA SER A 282 5.19 -11.32 12.99
C SER A 282 4.04 -11.53 13.96
N ASN A 283 3.03 -12.30 13.54
CA ASN A 283 2.10 -12.97 14.45
C ASN A 283 2.16 -14.50 14.26
N ASP A 284 2.98 -15.17 15.08
CA ASP A 284 3.26 -16.61 14.96
C ASP A 284 2.06 -17.49 15.36
N ASP A 285 1.12 -16.93 16.12
CA ASP A 285 -0.06 -17.64 16.62
C ASP A 285 -1.35 -17.32 15.83
N GLY A 286 -1.28 -16.46 14.81
CA GLY A 286 -2.46 -16.10 14.03
C GLY A 286 -2.18 -15.17 12.86
N THR A 287 -2.95 -14.09 12.77
CA THR A 287 -2.98 -13.21 11.61
C THR A 287 -2.41 -11.84 11.95
N PRO A 288 -1.55 -11.25 11.09
CA PRO A 288 -0.98 -9.93 11.32
C PRO A 288 -2.06 -8.84 11.33
N GLY A 289 -1.74 -7.70 11.93
CA GLY A 289 -2.61 -6.52 11.88
C GLY A 289 -2.54 -5.78 10.54
N ASP A 290 -3.43 -4.80 10.37
CA ASP A 290 -3.66 -4.07 9.13
C ASP A 290 -2.43 -3.33 8.58
N LEU A 291 -1.66 -2.66 9.44
CA LEU A 291 -0.51 -1.84 9.04
C LEU A 291 0.66 -2.74 8.63
N MET A 292 1.02 -3.68 9.49
CA MET A 292 2.14 -4.59 9.24
C MET A 292 1.82 -5.61 8.14
N GLY A 293 0.59 -6.11 8.11
CA GLY A 293 0.12 -7.04 7.08
C GLY A 293 0.24 -6.45 5.68
N ARG A 294 -0.21 -5.21 5.45
CA ARG A 294 -0.07 -4.56 4.13
C ARG A 294 1.38 -4.33 3.76
N ARG A 295 2.22 -3.89 4.71
CA ARG A 295 3.66 -3.71 4.46
C ARG A 295 4.33 -5.01 4.04
N MET A 296 4.13 -6.09 4.78
CA MET A 296 4.71 -7.40 4.48
C MET A 296 4.17 -7.99 3.17
N ALA A 297 2.87 -7.79 2.86
CA ALA A 297 2.28 -8.22 1.60
C ALA A 297 2.98 -7.59 0.38
N TYR A 298 3.30 -6.29 0.44
CA TYR A 298 4.06 -5.63 -0.62
C TYR A 298 5.52 -6.10 -0.71
N GLU A 299 6.18 -6.36 0.42
CA GLU A 299 7.55 -6.90 0.42
C GLU A 299 7.60 -8.31 -0.17
N LEU A 300 6.56 -9.12 0.06
CA LEU A 300 6.41 -10.44 -0.55
C LEU A 300 6.08 -10.36 -2.04
N LEU A 301 5.30 -9.36 -2.47
CA LEU A 301 5.10 -9.07 -3.89
C LEU A 301 6.43 -8.71 -4.57
N ALA A 302 7.26 -7.89 -3.92
CA ALA A 302 8.59 -7.53 -4.41
C ALA A 302 9.54 -8.75 -4.49
N ALA A 303 9.46 -9.65 -3.51
CA ALA A 303 10.37 -10.80 -3.42
C ALA A 303 9.97 -11.96 -4.35
N LYS A 304 8.69 -12.32 -4.38
CA LYS A 304 8.20 -13.55 -5.02
C LYS A 304 7.20 -13.31 -6.14
N GLY A 305 6.48 -12.19 -6.13
CA GLY A 305 5.45 -11.86 -7.11
C GLY A 305 4.05 -11.97 -6.53
N PHE A 306 3.03 -11.73 -7.37
CA PHE A 306 1.63 -11.69 -6.90
C PHE A 306 1.14 -13.08 -6.45
N LYS A 307 1.17 -14.05 -7.37
CA LYS A 307 0.71 -15.42 -7.12
C LYS A 307 1.56 -16.19 -6.10
N ASP A 308 2.88 -16.02 -6.15
CA ASP A 308 3.81 -16.84 -5.36
C ASP A 308 4.29 -16.16 -4.08
N GLY A 309 3.87 -14.93 -3.82
CA GLY A 309 4.32 -14.12 -2.67
C GLY A 309 3.18 -13.49 -1.91
N MET A 310 2.50 -12.54 -2.55
CA MET A 310 1.42 -11.78 -1.93
C MET A 310 0.20 -12.67 -1.63
N VAL A 311 -0.32 -13.39 -2.63
CA VAL A 311 -1.55 -14.21 -2.50
C VAL A 311 -1.44 -15.24 -1.37
N PRO A 312 -0.37 -16.06 -1.24
CA PRO A 312 -0.29 -17.05 -0.18
C PRO A 312 -0.21 -16.44 1.23
N TYR A 313 0.20 -15.17 1.35
CA TYR A 313 0.29 -14.46 2.62
C TYR A 313 -1.03 -13.82 3.08
N ILE A 314 -1.84 -13.35 2.13
CA ILE A 314 -3.10 -12.63 2.44
C ILE A 314 -4.36 -13.49 2.20
N SER A 315 -4.21 -14.73 1.74
CA SER A 315 -5.32 -15.67 1.52
C SER A 315 -5.22 -16.90 2.43
N ASN A 316 -6.27 -17.74 2.43
CA ASN A 316 -6.25 -19.05 3.11
C ASN A 316 -5.62 -20.16 2.25
N GLN A 317 -4.73 -19.85 1.29
CA GLN A 317 -4.12 -20.85 0.41
C GLN A 317 -3.50 -22.03 1.17
N PHE A 318 -2.89 -21.78 2.34
CA PHE A 318 -2.27 -22.81 3.19
C PHE A 318 -3.17 -23.30 4.33
N GLU A 319 -4.49 -23.12 4.26
CA GLU A 319 -5.41 -23.57 5.30
C GLU A 319 -5.36 -25.10 5.51
N ALA A 320 -5.31 -25.87 4.42
CA ALA A 320 -5.22 -27.32 4.50
C ALA A 320 -3.92 -27.78 5.19
N ASP A 321 -2.80 -27.10 4.89
CA ASP A 321 -1.52 -27.34 5.56
C ASP A 321 -1.58 -27.00 7.05
N ALA A 322 -2.20 -25.87 7.40
CA ALA A 322 -2.40 -25.49 8.80
C ALA A 322 -3.20 -26.55 9.56
N ARG A 323 -4.30 -27.05 8.98
CA ARG A 323 -5.11 -28.11 9.56
C ARG A 323 -4.31 -29.41 9.72
N ALA A 324 -3.51 -29.79 8.72
CA ALA A 324 -2.64 -30.97 8.80
C ALA A 324 -1.58 -30.84 9.91
N ASN A 325 -1.15 -29.62 10.22
CA ASN A 325 -0.23 -29.30 11.32
C ASN A 325 -0.94 -29.05 12.67
N ASN A 326 -2.20 -29.44 12.81
CA ASN A 326 -3.02 -29.22 14.02
C ASN A 326 -3.14 -27.74 14.44
N LYS A 327 -2.96 -26.80 13.50
CA LYS A 327 -3.23 -25.38 13.69
C LYS A 327 -4.62 -25.09 13.11
N THR A 328 -5.61 -25.07 14.00
CA THR A 328 -7.02 -24.84 13.64
C THR A 328 -7.62 -23.71 14.47
N ILE A 329 -8.67 -23.10 13.93
CA ILE A 329 -9.48 -22.10 14.62
C ILE A 329 -10.97 -22.38 14.41
N THR A 330 -11.78 -22.20 15.45
CA THR A 330 -13.24 -22.27 15.35
C THR A 330 -13.79 -20.86 15.30
N SER A 331 -14.44 -20.51 14.20
CA SER A 331 -15.01 -19.18 13.96
C SER A 331 -16.46 -19.38 13.52
N TYR A 332 -17.40 -18.74 14.23
CA TYR A 332 -18.84 -18.87 14.00
C TYR A 332 -19.33 -20.33 13.86
N GLY A 333 -18.85 -21.22 14.75
CA GLY A 333 -19.22 -22.63 14.78
C GLY A 333 -18.59 -23.51 13.69
N LYS A 334 -17.71 -22.96 12.84
CA LYS A 334 -16.97 -23.72 11.83
C LYS A 334 -15.49 -23.79 12.18
N THR A 335 -14.94 -25.00 12.25
CA THR A 335 -13.50 -25.23 12.46
C THR A 335 -12.76 -25.28 11.13
N LYS A 336 -11.77 -24.40 10.97
CA LYS A 336 -10.92 -24.25 9.78
C LYS A 336 -9.44 -24.28 10.16
N GLY A 337 -8.55 -24.43 9.18
CA GLY A 337 -7.11 -24.25 9.41
C GLY A 337 -6.79 -22.79 9.76
N LEU A 338 -5.83 -22.56 10.65
CA LEU A 338 -5.34 -21.23 11.00
C LEU A 338 -3.99 -20.96 10.35
N VAL A 339 -3.99 -20.19 9.26
CA VAL A 339 -2.77 -19.81 8.55
C VAL A 339 -2.00 -18.76 9.36
N THR A 340 -0.91 -19.19 10.02
CA THR A 340 -0.02 -18.31 10.79
C THR A 340 1.12 -17.74 9.96
N ASP A 341 1.71 -16.63 10.41
CA ASP A 341 2.85 -16.02 9.72
C ASP A 341 4.06 -16.95 9.65
N THR A 342 4.26 -17.79 10.67
CA THR A 342 5.30 -18.83 10.67
C THR A 342 5.09 -19.85 9.56
N LEU A 343 3.86 -20.34 9.37
CA LEU A 343 3.55 -21.30 8.31
C LEU A 343 3.80 -20.68 6.93
N VAL A 344 3.35 -19.43 6.72
CA VAL A 344 3.56 -18.75 5.44
C VAL A 344 5.04 -18.56 5.15
N LEU A 345 5.84 -18.10 6.11
CA LEU A 345 7.29 -17.94 5.95
C LEU A 345 7.95 -19.26 5.51
N GLN A 346 7.63 -20.35 6.21
CA GLN A 346 8.16 -21.68 5.90
C GLN A 346 7.77 -22.14 4.49
N LYS A 347 6.52 -21.97 4.10
CA LYS A 347 6.02 -22.39 2.78
C LYS A 347 6.60 -21.57 1.63
N LEU A 348 6.77 -20.25 1.81
CA LEU A 348 7.26 -19.35 0.76
C LEU A 348 8.77 -19.47 0.52
N PHE A 349 9.53 -19.75 1.59
CA PHE A 349 10.99 -19.68 1.57
C PHE A 349 11.68 -21.01 1.87
N ASN A 350 10.93 -22.08 2.11
CA ASN A 350 11.44 -23.44 2.28
C ASN A 350 12.63 -23.52 3.27
N GLY A 351 12.50 -22.84 4.41
CA GLY A 351 13.53 -22.80 5.46
C GLY A 351 14.71 -21.85 5.21
N GLN A 352 14.72 -21.06 4.13
CA GLN A 352 15.77 -20.05 3.89
C GLN A 352 15.85 -18.99 5.00
N TYR A 353 14.72 -18.68 5.66
CA TYR A 353 14.63 -17.72 6.75
C TYR A 353 13.94 -18.36 7.95
N ASN A 354 14.47 -18.13 9.15
CA ASN A 354 13.86 -18.61 10.40
C ASN A 354 12.78 -17.65 10.92
N THR A 355 12.99 -16.35 10.71
CA THR A 355 12.08 -15.28 11.14
C THR A 355 11.82 -14.27 10.03
N TRP A 356 10.73 -13.51 10.15
CA TRP A 356 10.47 -12.38 9.26
C TRP A 356 11.54 -11.28 9.37
N SER A 357 12.17 -11.12 10.53
CA SER A 357 13.33 -10.23 10.70
C SER A 357 14.52 -10.70 9.86
N ASP A 358 14.78 -12.01 9.75
CA ASP A 358 15.85 -12.54 8.89
C ASP A 358 15.58 -12.24 7.42
N PHE A 359 14.33 -12.45 6.98
CA PHE A 359 13.90 -12.07 5.63
C PHE A 359 14.12 -10.57 5.39
N LYS A 360 13.64 -9.70 6.29
CA LYS A 360 13.77 -8.25 6.17
C LYS A 360 15.23 -7.79 6.10
N LYS A 361 16.08 -8.33 6.98
CA LYS A 361 17.54 -8.08 6.97
C LYS A 361 18.16 -8.51 5.64
N ALA A 362 17.79 -9.68 5.12
CA ALA A 362 18.28 -10.17 3.84
C ALA A 362 17.84 -9.27 2.68
N MET A 363 16.61 -8.75 2.69
CA MET A 363 16.13 -7.82 1.66
C MET A 363 16.94 -6.52 1.64
N TYR A 364 17.25 -5.93 2.80
CA TYR A 364 18.15 -4.77 2.88
C TYR A 364 19.57 -5.11 2.42
N LYS A 365 20.12 -6.24 2.89
CA LYS A 365 21.47 -6.69 2.55
C LYS A 365 21.66 -6.88 1.04
N GLU A 366 20.67 -7.49 0.38
CA GLU A 366 20.69 -7.67 -1.09
C GLU A 366 20.87 -6.35 -1.85
N ARG A 367 20.26 -5.26 -1.37
CA ARG A 367 20.39 -3.93 -2.00
C ARG A 367 21.73 -3.29 -1.65
N GLN A 368 22.16 -3.39 -0.40
CA GLN A 368 23.47 -2.88 0.04
C GLN A 368 24.61 -3.46 -0.80
N ASP A 369 24.54 -4.76 -1.12
CA ASP A 369 25.56 -5.44 -1.93
C ASP A 369 25.62 -4.94 -3.40
N LYS A 370 24.62 -4.17 -3.83
CA LYS A 370 24.52 -3.56 -5.17
C LYS A 370 24.83 -2.05 -5.17
N PHE A 371 25.09 -1.42 -4.02
CA PHE A 371 25.27 0.03 -3.91
C PHE A 371 26.43 0.60 -4.77
N ASN A 372 27.45 -0.21 -5.04
CA ASN A 372 28.56 0.14 -5.94
C ASN A 372 28.16 0.20 -7.43
N LYS A 373 26.95 -0.23 -7.79
CA LYS A 373 26.41 -0.23 -9.16
C LYS A 373 25.26 0.77 -9.34
N LEU A 374 25.05 1.68 -8.38
CA LEU A 374 23.98 2.67 -8.43
C LEU A 374 24.06 3.50 -9.73
N ASN A 375 22.94 3.60 -10.44
CA ASN A 375 22.80 4.48 -11.59
C ASN A 375 22.85 5.94 -11.13
N LYS A 376 23.58 6.76 -11.89
CA LYS A 376 23.62 8.22 -11.70
C LYS A 376 22.25 8.83 -11.95
N ILE A 377 21.80 9.77 -11.13
CA ILE A 377 20.55 10.51 -11.34
C ILE A 377 20.76 12.01 -11.20
N SER A 378 19.90 12.78 -11.85
CA SER A 378 19.83 14.24 -11.71
C SER A 378 18.42 14.67 -11.32
N PHE A 379 18.30 15.57 -10.36
CA PHE A 379 17.01 16.11 -9.93
C PHE A 379 17.15 17.56 -9.46
N LYS A 380 16.02 18.28 -9.42
CA LYS A 380 15.96 19.62 -8.83
C LYS A 380 16.22 19.52 -7.33
N ASP A 381 17.21 20.23 -6.82
CA ASP A 381 17.60 20.17 -5.41
C ASP A 381 16.48 20.75 -4.52
N PRO A 382 15.79 19.92 -3.70
CA PRO A 382 14.67 20.39 -2.89
C PRO A 382 15.10 21.23 -1.68
N SER A 383 16.40 21.31 -1.38
CA SER A 383 16.93 22.20 -0.33
C SER A 383 16.99 23.66 -0.77
N GLN A 384 16.92 23.92 -2.09
CA GLN A 384 17.04 25.25 -2.67
C GLN A 384 15.68 25.86 -2.99
N PRO A 385 15.54 27.19 -2.99
CA PRO A 385 14.31 27.86 -3.44
C PRO A 385 13.94 27.42 -4.86
N TRP A 386 12.65 27.16 -5.09
CA TRP A 386 12.12 26.69 -6.38
C TRP A 386 12.50 27.61 -7.56
N THR A 387 12.67 28.91 -7.30
CA THR A 387 13.05 29.93 -8.29
C THR A 387 14.46 29.75 -8.85
N ARG A 388 15.37 29.09 -8.14
CA ARG A 388 16.78 28.94 -8.57
C ARG A 388 17.00 27.79 -9.56
N ASN A 389 16.06 26.85 -9.68
CA ASN A 389 16.14 25.68 -10.58
C ASN A 389 17.51 24.94 -10.55
N ILE A 390 18.14 24.85 -9.37
CA ILE A 390 19.43 24.17 -9.23
C ILE A 390 19.25 22.67 -9.42
N ILE A 391 20.01 22.09 -10.35
CA ILE A 391 20.05 20.64 -10.60
C ILE A 391 21.22 20.05 -9.84
N LYS A 392 20.96 18.99 -9.07
CA LYS A 392 21.98 18.19 -8.41
C LYS A 392 22.07 16.84 -9.10
N THR A 393 23.29 16.43 -9.45
CA THR A 393 23.59 15.11 -10.02
C THR A 393 24.28 14.27 -8.96
N ILE A 394 23.79 13.06 -8.76
CA ILE A 394 24.31 12.12 -7.79
C ILE A 394 24.96 10.94 -8.49
N HIS A 395 26.18 10.61 -8.07
CA HIS A 395 26.99 9.56 -8.68
C HIS A 395 27.12 8.31 -7.81
N SER A 396 26.82 8.40 -6.53
CA SER A 396 27.08 7.32 -5.57
C SER A 396 26.09 7.31 -4.41
N VAL A 397 25.98 6.16 -3.76
CA VAL A 397 25.17 6.02 -2.53
C VAL A 397 25.74 6.87 -1.38
N ASN A 398 27.05 7.11 -1.35
CA ASN A 398 27.68 7.96 -0.32
C ASN A 398 27.22 9.42 -0.41
N GLU A 399 27.08 9.96 -1.63
CA GLU A 399 26.49 11.28 -1.85
C GLU A 399 25.03 11.33 -1.38
N LEU A 400 24.24 10.29 -1.69
CA LEU A 400 22.86 10.18 -1.20
C LEU A 400 22.82 10.11 0.34
N GLN A 401 23.72 9.37 0.98
CA GLN A 401 23.80 9.28 2.44
C GLN A 401 24.08 10.66 3.05
N ASN A 402 24.97 11.45 2.45
CA ASN A 402 25.28 12.79 2.94
C ASN A 402 24.07 13.72 2.85
N LEU A 403 23.36 13.72 1.72
CA LEU A 403 22.11 14.48 1.59
C LEU A 403 21.05 14.02 2.60
N MET A 404 20.94 12.71 2.83
CA MET A 404 20.01 12.18 3.83
C MET A 404 20.41 12.57 5.25
N ASN A 405 21.70 12.62 5.60
CA ASN A 405 22.17 13.10 6.90
C ASN A 405 21.75 14.57 7.10
N GLU A 406 21.97 15.41 6.09
CA GLU A 406 21.59 16.83 6.12
C GLU A 406 20.08 17.03 6.24
N ALA A 407 19.30 16.28 5.47
CA ALA A 407 17.83 16.35 5.50
C ALA A 407 17.27 15.91 6.85
N VAL A 408 17.78 14.81 7.42
CA VAL A 408 17.38 14.33 8.75
C VAL A 408 17.73 15.36 9.83
N ARG A 409 18.93 15.95 9.79
CA ARG A 409 19.32 17.00 10.75
C ARG A 409 18.36 18.20 10.66
N LYS A 410 18.04 18.66 9.45
CA LYS A 410 17.11 19.78 9.23
C LYS A 410 15.70 19.50 9.77
N ASP A 411 15.22 18.27 9.63
CA ASP A 411 13.93 17.86 10.19
C ASP A 411 13.96 17.87 11.74
N THR A 412 15.11 17.64 12.37
CA THR A 412 15.24 17.73 13.84
C THR A 412 15.38 19.17 14.37
N GLU A 413 15.84 20.10 13.53
CA GLU A 413 16.02 21.51 13.89
C GLU A 413 14.71 22.31 13.79
N THR A 414 13.72 21.80 13.04
CA THR A 414 12.47 22.52 12.75
C THR A 414 11.33 21.96 13.63
N PRO A 415 10.70 22.76 14.50
CA PRO A 415 9.61 22.27 15.35
C PRO A 415 8.40 21.81 14.51
N HIS A 416 7.83 20.65 14.83
CA HIS A 416 6.56 20.21 14.25
C HIS A 416 5.39 21.02 14.86
N TRP A 417 4.79 21.92 14.09
CA TRP A 417 3.59 22.66 14.50
C TRP A 417 2.32 21.80 14.33
N TYR A 418 1.19 22.27 14.86
CA TYR A 418 -0.11 21.57 14.80
C TYR A 418 -0.60 21.22 13.38
N ASN A 419 -0.08 21.89 12.33
CA ASN A 419 -0.43 21.67 10.92
C ASN A 419 0.72 21.05 10.09
N TYR A 420 1.48 20.13 10.68
CA TYR A 420 2.58 19.49 9.97
C TYR A 420 2.12 18.77 8.71
N ASN A 421 2.72 19.12 7.57
CA ASN A 421 2.54 18.46 6.29
C ASN A 421 3.90 17.95 5.77
N PRO A 422 4.13 16.62 5.73
CA PRO A 422 5.38 16.04 5.24
C PRO A 422 5.82 16.58 3.87
N GLU A 423 4.88 16.86 2.97
CA GLU A 423 5.15 17.33 1.61
C GLU A 423 5.86 18.69 1.57
N THR A 424 5.54 19.57 2.52
CA THR A 424 6.07 20.94 2.57
C THR A 424 7.11 21.11 3.66
N ASP A 425 7.00 20.38 4.76
CA ASP A 425 7.71 20.68 6.00
C ASP A 425 8.92 19.74 6.19
N SER A 426 8.86 18.50 5.69
CA SER A 426 9.96 17.54 5.83
C SER A 426 10.97 17.66 4.69
N ALA A 427 12.21 18.04 5.02
CA ALA A 427 13.35 17.95 4.12
C ALA A 427 13.59 16.49 3.70
N VAL A 428 13.40 15.52 4.60
CA VAL A 428 13.55 14.08 4.29
C VAL A 428 12.54 13.63 3.24
N HIS A 429 11.25 13.93 3.43
CA HIS A 429 10.19 13.56 2.48
C HIS A 429 10.45 14.19 1.11
N LYS A 430 10.75 15.50 1.06
CA LYS A 430 11.07 16.21 -0.19
C LYS A 430 12.27 15.61 -0.94
N LEU A 431 13.33 15.25 -0.21
CA LEU A 431 14.52 14.59 -0.79
C LEU A 431 14.16 13.21 -1.37
N LYS A 432 13.46 12.37 -0.59
CA LYS A 432 13.02 11.04 -1.04
C LYS A 432 12.13 11.11 -2.26
N ARG A 433 11.18 12.04 -2.29
CA ARG A 433 10.29 12.29 -3.41
C ARG A 433 11.06 12.64 -4.68
N ALA A 434 12.03 13.56 -4.59
CA ALA A 434 12.85 13.97 -5.71
C ALA A 434 13.69 12.81 -6.27
N ILE A 435 14.33 12.03 -5.40
CA ILE A 435 15.13 10.86 -5.79
C ILE A 435 14.25 9.78 -6.44
N PHE A 436 13.11 9.46 -5.82
CA PHE A 436 12.19 8.46 -6.34
C PHE A 436 11.65 8.85 -7.72
N LYS A 437 11.22 10.11 -7.89
CA LYS A 437 10.76 10.61 -9.19
C LYS A 437 11.85 10.53 -10.25
N ALA A 438 13.08 10.91 -9.91
CA ALA A 438 14.20 10.83 -10.84
C ALA A 438 14.46 9.40 -11.33
N TYR A 439 14.44 8.42 -10.42
CA TYR A 439 14.57 7.02 -10.80
C TYR A 439 13.37 6.49 -11.57
N LEU A 440 12.14 6.86 -11.17
CA LEU A 440 10.91 6.49 -11.88
C LEU A 440 10.96 6.93 -13.35
N ASP A 441 11.44 8.15 -13.62
CA ASP A 441 11.56 8.68 -14.97
C ASP A 441 12.73 8.05 -15.74
N GLN A 442 13.91 7.96 -15.13
CA GLN A 442 15.10 7.40 -15.76
C GLN A 442 14.91 5.94 -16.17
N THR A 443 14.22 5.15 -15.35
CA THR A 443 13.99 3.72 -15.58
C THR A 443 12.73 3.44 -16.40
N ASN A 444 12.10 4.48 -16.94
CA ASN A 444 10.85 4.40 -17.70
C ASN A 444 9.76 3.61 -16.94
N GLY A 445 9.46 4.02 -15.71
CA GLY A 445 8.49 3.35 -14.86
C GLY A 445 9.01 2.05 -14.24
N PHE A 446 10.26 2.03 -13.78
CA PHE A 446 10.90 0.87 -13.16
C PHE A 446 10.92 -0.38 -14.03
N ARG A 447 11.15 -0.22 -15.35
CA ARG A 447 11.38 -1.36 -16.27
C ARG A 447 12.79 -1.92 -16.17
N SER A 448 13.74 -1.10 -15.71
CA SER A 448 15.12 -1.51 -15.44
C SER A 448 15.48 -1.23 -13.98
N SER A 449 16.46 -1.97 -13.45
CA SER A 449 16.94 -1.76 -12.09
C SER A 449 17.73 -0.44 -11.97
N ILE A 450 17.76 0.11 -10.76
CA ILE A 450 18.58 1.28 -10.40
C ILE A 450 20.06 0.91 -10.15
N PHE A 451 20.41 -0.37 -10.22
CA PHE A 451 21.76 -0.90 -9.95
C PHE A 451 22.44 -1.52 -11.18
N GLU A 452 22.12 -1.04 -12.39
CA GLU A 452 22.62 -1.62 -13.65
C GLU A 452 23.90 -0.96 -14.18
N ASN A 453 24.37 0.13 -13.54
CA ASN A 453 25.55 0.91 -13.93
C ASN A 453 25.69 1.00 -15.46
N LYS A 454 24.69 1.59 -16.14
CA LYS A 454 24.76 1.86 -17.57
C LYS A 454 25.97 2.77 -17.81
N LYS A 455 27.08 2.18 -18.26
CA LYS A 455 28.32 2.89 -18.60
C LYS A 455 28.10 3.88 -19.72
#